data_AF-A0A9E2E3L8-F1
#
_entry.id   AF-A0A9E2E3L8-F1
#
_cell.length_a   1.000
_cell.length_b   1.000
_cell.length_c   1.000
_cell.angle_alpha   90.00
_cell.angle_beta   90.00
_cell.angle_gamma   90.00
#
_symmetry.space_group_name_H-M   'P 1'
#
loop_
_entity.id
_entity.type
_entity.pdbx_description
1 polymer ?
#
loop_
_entity_poly.entity_id
_entity_poly.type
_entity_poly.pdbx_seq_one_letter_code
_entity_poly.pdbx_strand_id
1 'polypeptide(L)' 'ETKRILELNPDHPVIETMNDLFAADKKNPKLADYSELLYDQALLTEGIAIKDPTRFARLVTDLMVQAN' A
#
# COMPACT_ATOMS: atom_id res chain seq x y z
N GLU A 1 21.41 -2.79 12.23
CA GLU A 1 20.59 -2.83 11.01
C GLU A 1 20.33 -1.42 10.52
N THR A 2 20.46 -1.21 9.21
CA THR A 2 20.13 0.07 8.57
C THR A 2 18.64 0.06 8.26
N LYS A 3 17.89 1.04 8.81
CA LYS A 3 16.48 1.21 8.44
C LYS A 3 16.40 1.65 6.99
N ARG A 4 15.57 0.97 6.18
CA ARG A 4 15.29 1.36 4.80
C ARG A 4 14.33 2.55 4.78
N ILE A 5 14.46 3.39 3.76
CA ILE A 5 13.58 4.53 3.51
C ILE A 5 12.66 4.13 2.35
N LEU A 6 11.35 4.25 2.53
CA LEU A 6 10.37 4.09 1.45
C LEU A 6 10.17 5.47 0.79
N GLU A 7 10.67 5.63 -0.42
CA GLU A 7 10.47 6.84 -1.21
C GLU A 7 9.15 6.76 -1.98
N LEU A 8 8.35 7.83 -1.93
CA LEU A 8 7.05 7.92 -2.60
C LEU A 8 7.08 9.01 -3.66
N ASN A 9 6.46 8.76 -4.80
CA ASN A 9 6.19 9.79 -5.80
C ASN A 9 4.85 10.48 -5.48
N PRO A 10 4.85 11.75 -5.06
CA PRO A 10 3.61 12.46 -4.70
C PRO A 10 2.66 12.65 -5.88
N ASP A 11 3.18 12.68 -7.11
CA ASP A 11 2.39 12.91 -8.33
C ASP A 11 1.77 11.62 -8.88
N HIS A 12 1.98 10.48 -8.22
CA HIS A 12 1.39 9.22 -8.64
C HIS A 12 -0.10 9.16 -8.24
N PRO A 13 -1.03 8.77 -9.14
CA PRO A 13 -2.47 8.79 -8.87
C PRO A 13 -2.92 8.04 -7.60
N VAL A 14 -2.19 6.98 -7.22
CA VAL A 14 -2.45 6.24 -5.96
C VAL A 14 -2.19 7.11 -4.73
N ILE A 15 -1.13 7.92 -4.74
CA ILE A 15 -0.80 8.80 -3.60
C ILE A 15 -1.81 9.94 -3.51
N GLU A 16 -2.23 10.52 -4.63
CA GLU A 16 -3.32 11.49 -4.67
C GLU A 16 -4.60 10.90 -4.07
N THR A 17 -4.99 9.69 -4.49
CA THR A 17 -6.16 8.98 -3.97
C THR A 17 -6.07 8.74 -2.45
N MET A 18 -4.91 8.34 -1.94
CA MET A 18 -4.68 8.15 -0.50
C MET A 18 -4.74 9.46 0.28
N ASN A 19 -4.24 10.57 -0.29
CA ASN A 19 -4.33 11.89 0.33
C ASN A 19 -5.78 12.37 0.44
N ASP A 20 -6.58 12.20 -0.62
CA ASP A 20 -8.01 12.53 -0.61
C ASP A 20 -8.77 11.70 0.42
N LEU A 21 -8.49 10.40 0.49
CA LEU A 21 -9.06 9.49 1.48
C LEU A 21 -8.70 9.92 2.91
N PHE A 22 -7.44 10.29 3.15
CA PHE A 22 -6.97 10.77 4.44
C PHE A 22 -7.58 12.11 4.84
N ALA A 23 -7.76 13.02 3.88
CA ALA A 23 -8.41 14.31 4.11
C ALA A 23 -9.88 14.14 4.51
N ALA A 24 -10.58 13.17 3.89
CA ALA A 24 -11.96 12.85 4.22
C ALA A 24 -12.11 12.12 5.57
N ASP A 25 -11.29 11.09 5.81
CA ASP A 25 -11.27 10.35 7.07
C ASP A 25 -9.87 9.81 7.40
N LYS A 26 -9.22 10.46 8.37
CA LYS A 26 -7.88 10.09 8.85
C LYS A 26 -7.79 8.69 9.46
N LYS A 27 -8.92 8.10 9.86
CA LYS A 27 -9.00 6.77 10.45
C LYS A 27 -9.57 5.74 9.49
N ASN A 28 -9.71 6.09 8.21
CA ASN A 28 -10.23 5.15 7.23
C ASN A 28 -9.32 3.90 7.19
N PRO A 29 -9.88 2.70 7.43
CA PRO A 29 -9.07 1.47 7.50
C PRO A 29 -8.32 1.18 6.19
N LYS A 30 -8.84 1.64 5.05
CA LYS A 30 -8.20 1.47 3.73
C LYS A 30 -6.84 2.16 3.65
N LEU A 31 -6.57 3.21 4.44
CA LEU A 31 -5.27 3.87 4.47
C LEU A 31 -4.16 2.92 4.94
N ALA A 32 -4.45 2.09 5.95
CA ALA A 32 -3.50 1.10 6.44
C ALA A 32 -3.27 0.00 5.40
N ASP A 33 -4.35 -0.51 4.82
CA ASP A 33 -4.29 -1.54 3.77
C ASP A 33 -3.49 -1.07 2.54
N TYR A 34 -3.73 0.16 2.07
CA TYR A 34 -3.02 0.71 0.91
C TYR A 34 -1.56 1.01 1.21
N SER A 35 -1.24 1.46 2.43
CA SER A 35 0.15 1.65 2.85
C SER A 35 0.91 0.33 2.93
N GLU A 36 0.26 -0.73 3.43
CA GLU A 36 0.82 -2.09 3.48
C GLU A 36 1.07 -2.64 2.07
N LEU A 37 0.09 -2.53 1.17
CA LEU A 37 0.24 -2.94 -0.23
C LEU A 37 1.37 -2.21 -0.96
N LEU A 38 1.47 -0.87 -0.82
CA LEU A 38 2.52 -0.08 -1.44
C LEU A 38 3.91 -0.48 -0.93
N TYR A 39 4.03 -0.71 0.38
CA TYR A 39 5.29 -1.14 0.98
C TYR A 39 5.71 -2.54 0.50
N ASP A 40 4.79 -3.51 0.54
CA ASP A 40 5.07 -4.87 0.07
C ASP A 40 5.40 -4.89 -1.43
N GLN A 41 4.70 -4.09 -2.24
CA GLN A 41 5.02 -3.92 -3.65
C GLN A 41 6.45 -3.38 -3.84
N ALA A 42 6.86 -2.37 -3.08
CA ALA A 42 8.23 -1.83 -3.14
C ALA A 42 9.28 -2.90 -2.80
N LEU A 43 9.03 -3.69 -1.74
CA LEU A 43 9.90 -4.81 -1.38
C LEU A 43 10.03 -5.82 -2.53
N LEU A 44 8.92 -6.23 -3.14
CA LEU A 44 8.92 -7.14 -4.28
C LEU A 44 9.72 -6.57 -5.46
N THR A 45 9.57 -5.28 -5.77
CA THR A 45 10.33 -4.64 -6.85
C THR A 45 11.83 -4.56 -6.59
N GLU A 46 12.24 -4.47 -5.32
CA GLU A 46 13.65 -4.55 -4.91
C GLU A 46 14.17 -5.99 -4.81
N GLY A 47 13.35 -7.00 -5.12
CA GLY A 47 13.71 -8.42 -5.00
C GLY A 47 13.77 -8.92 -3.56
N ILE A 48 13.11 -8.21 -2.63
CA ILE A 48 13.06 -8.54 -1.21
C ILE A 48 11.82 -9.37 -0.94
N ALA A 49 11.98 -10.42 -0.14
CA ALA A 49 10.85 -11.21 0.33
C ALA A 49 9.93 -10.36 1.22
N ILE A 50 8.63 -10.37 0.92
CA ILE A 50 7.60 -9.80 1.77
C ILE A 50 7.38 -10.67 3.00
N LYS A 51 7.05 -10.03 4.13
CA LYS A 51 6.97 -10.70 5.43
C LYS A 51 5.77 -11.64 5.54
N ASP A 52 4.63 -11.25 4.97
CA ASP A 52 3.40 -12.04 4.97
C ASP A 52 2.78 -12.09 3.56
N PRO A 53 3.22 -13.03 2.71
CA PRO A 53 2.67 -13.19 1.37
C PRO A 53 1.17 -13.50 1.34
N THR A 54 0.63 -14.11 2.40
CA THR A 54 -0.80 -14.48 2.45
C THR A 54 -1.64 -13.23 2.67
N ARG A 55 -1.20 -12.33 3.56
CA ARG A 55 -1.85 -11.04 3.78
C ARG A 55 -1.81 -10.16 2.53
N PHE A 56 -0.67 -10.07 1.86
CA PHE A 56 -0.55 -9.36 0.58
C PHE A 56 -1.53 -9.90 -0.47
N ALA A 57 -1.58 -11.23 -0.69
CA ALA A 57 -2.49 -11.83 -1.66
C ALA A 57 -3.97 -11.59 -1.33
N ARG A 58 -4.34 -11.60 -0.04
CA ARG A 58 -5.69 -11.26 0.41
C ARG A 58 -6.03 -9.80 0.11
N LEU A 59 -5.14 -8.86 0.43
CA LEU A 59 -5.33 -7.44 0.15
C LEU A 59 -5.52 -7.16 -1.35
N VAL A 60 -4.72 -7.81 -2.21
CA VAL A 60 -4.88 -7.72 -3.66
C VAL A 60 -6.24 -8.27 -4.09
N THR A 61 -6.65 -9.43 -3.56
CA THR A 61 -7.95 -10.04 -3.89
C THR A 61 -9.11 -9.14 -3.46
N ASP A 62 -9.07 -8.59 -2.25
CA ASP A 62 -10.09 -7.69 -1.73
C ASP A 62 -10.21 -6.41 -2.58
N LEU A 63 -9.07 -5.89 -3.05
CA LEU A 63 -9.04 -4.75 -3.96
C LEU A 63 -9.72 -5.07 -5.30
N MET A 64 -9.43 -6.25 -5.87
CA MET A 64 -10.05 -6.71 -7.12
C MET A 64 -11.57 -6.89 -6.99
N VAL A 65 -12.04 -7.41 -5.85
CA VAL A 65 -13.47 -7.59 -5.58
C VAL A 65 -14.17 -6.24 -5.43
N GLN A 66 -13.56 -5.26 -4.76
CA GLN A 66 -14.13 -3.92 -4.57
C GLN A 66 -14.12 -3.05 -5.83
N ALA A 67 -13.28 -3.36 -6.81
CA ALA A 67 -13.19 -2.64 -8.08
C ALA A 67 -14.25 -3.07 -9.10
N ASN A 68 -14.97 -4.17 -8.84
CA ASN A 68 -16.15 -4.60 -9.59
C ASN A 68 -17.43 -3.93 -9.07
#